data_AF-A0A8D8Q9M4-F1
#
_entry.id   AF-A0A8D8Q9M4-F1
#
_cell.length_a   1.000
_cell.length_b   1.000
_cell.length_c   1.000
_cell.angle_alpha   90.00
_cell.angle_beta   90.00
_cell.angle_gamma   90.00
#
_symmetry.space_group_name_H-M   'P 1'
#
loop_
_entity.id
_entity.type
_entity.pdbx_description
1 polymer ?
#
loop_
_entity_poly.entity_id
_entity_poly.type
_entity_poly.pdbx_seq_one_letter_code
_entity_poly.pdbx_strand_id
1 'polypeptide(L)'
;MENKSLDLWSSYKELNQFVETCISRPINGVAISLSKTLAKYKHNFLRVMKNAPKNGRSRQIVESKANGNAATLPQEIVDEAVTLSNMYNLDEQVALDLLCIAQQKCADYPGIARGPVAILLYYDAHFALAATLKMLVQAHQGLRWESNCLADVQKVVSKFVNELVTDGLFEAIFAALSSMNLTREITLLQQNRGLGGAYHHHMVTTLYTGITKTLAEIVLLYSAQCGLPAQPLLALVNHLKGTQPELDAQGGVDDVSLALLMAALYSIDVSIVQEKDDIENIHTFLPILQEDNLIGRVHSELVNPQVTWACPGPSLRM
;
A
#
# COMPACT_ATOMS: atom_id res chain seq x y z
N MET A 1 0.59 -5.68 -31.61
CA MET A 1 -0.11 -5.88 -30.33
C MET A 1 -0.17 -4.52 -29.67
N GLU A 2 -1.34 -3.90 -29.69
CA GLU A 2 -1.54 -2.55 -29.14
C GLU A 2 -1.10 -2.52 -27.67
N ASN A 3 -0.24 -1.57 -27.35
CA ASN A 3 0.17 -1.26 -25.99
C ASN A 3 -1.04 -0.65 -25.27
N LYS A 4 -1.97 -1.51 -24.84
CA LYS A 4 -3.13 -1.09 -24.05
C LYS A 4 -2.57 -0.53 -22.75
N SER A 5 -2.65 0.79 -22.62
CA SER A 5 -2.46 1.49 -21.35
C SER A 5 -3.18 0.69 -20.27
N LEU A 6 -2.46 0.26 -19.23
CA LEU A 6 -3.05 -0.47 -18.13
C LEU A 6 -4.02 0.45 -17.41
N ASP A 7 -5.31 0.12 -17.43
CA ASP A 7 -6.28 0.85 -16.62
C ASP A 7 -6.03 0.52 -15.14
N LEU A 8 -6.09 1.54 -14.29
CA LEU A 8 -5.65 1.46 -12.90
C LEU A 8 -6.42 0.41 -12.07
N TRP A 9 -7.75 0.38 -12.21
CA TRP A 9 -8.59 -0.47 -11.36
C TRP A 9 -8.54 -1.94 -11.76
N SER A 10 -8.84 -2.28 -13.01
CA SER A 10 -8.92 -3.68 -13.43
C SER A 10 -7.56 -4.36 -13.32
N SER A 11 -6.49 -3.65 -13.71
CA SER A 11 -5.11 -4.16 -13.63
C SER A 11 -4.70 -4.58 -12.22
N TYR A 12 -5.05 -3.79 -11.20
CA TYR A 12 -4.72 -4.11 -9.80
C TYR A 12 -5.62 -5.20 -9.23
N LYS A 13 -6.91 -5.25 -9.60
CA LYS A 13 -7.82 -6.34 -9.20
C LYS A 13 -7.40 -7.68 -9.80
N GLU A 14 -7.06 -7.69 -11.09
CA GLU A 14 -6.56 -8.88 -11.80
C GLU A 14 -5.24 -9.36 -11.20
N LEU A 15 -4.32 -8.44 -10.91
CA LEU A 15 -3.06 -8.78 -10.23
C LEU A 15 -3.33 -9.44 -8.87
N ASN A 16 -4.20 -8.84 -8.06
CA ASN A 16 -4.54 -9.34 -6.73
C ASN A 16 -5.09 -10.77 -6.80
N GLN A 17 -6.09 -10.99 -7.65
CA GLN A 17 -6.71 -12.31 -7.84
C GLN A 17 -5.71 -13.34 -8.39
N PHE A 18 -4.85 -12.93 -9.31
CA PHE A 18 -3.83 -13.80 -9.88
C PHE A 18 -2.81 -14.23 -8.82
N VAL A 19 -2.30 -13.29 -8.01
CA VAL A 19 -1.34 -13.59 -6.94
C VAL A 19 -1.98 -14.46 -5.85
N GLU A 20 -3.20 -14.15 -5.43
CA GLU A 20 -3.96 -14.97 -4.47
C GLU A 20 -4.09 -16.41 -4.97
N THR A 21 -4.41 -16.60 -6.25
CA THR A 21 -4.53 -17.92 -6.87
C THR A 21 -3.19 -18.66 -6.91
N CYS A 22 -2.10 -17.97 -7.24
CA CYS A 22 -0.75 -18.56 -7.28
C CYS A 22 -0.26 -19.01 -5.90
N ILE A 23 -0.60 -18.27 -4.85
CA ILE A 23 -0.17 -18.56 -3.47
C ILE A 23 -1.07 -19.64 -2.84
N SER A 24 -2.38 -19.54 -3.04
CA SER A 24 -3.36 -20.39 -2.33
C SER A 24 -3.57 -21.76 -2.98
N ARG A 25 -3.20 -21.94 -4.25
CA ARG A 25 -3.42 -23.18 -5.00
C ARG A 25 -2.10 -23.76 -5.51
N PRO A 26 -1.88 -25.07 -5.39
CA PRO A 26 -0.68 -25.72 -5.93
C PRO A 26 -0.78 -25.87 -7.45
N ILE A 27 -0.47 -24.80 -8.19
CA ILE A 27 -0.49 -24.77 -9.65
C ILE A 27 0.94 -24.92 -10.18
N ASN A 28 1.25 -26.09 -10.75
CA ASN A 28 2.57 -26.37 -11.30
C ASN A 28 2.90 -25.45 -12.49
N GLY A 29 4.14 -24.94 -12.52
CA GLY A 29 4.65 -24.13 -13.63
C GLY A 29 4.20 -22.66 -13.62
N VAL A 30 3.47 -22.21 -12.59
CA VAL A 30 2.98 -20.82 -12.50
C VAL A 30 4.08 -19.82 -12.13
N ALA A 31 5.19 -20.28 -11.55
CA ALA A 31 6.28 -19.43 -11.04
C ALA A 31 6.87 -18.47 -12.11
N ILE A 32 7.02 -18.94 -13.36
CA ILE A 32 7.54 -18.09 -14.46
C ILE A 32 6.55 -16.98 -14.81
N SER A 33 5.26 -17.31 -14.89
CA SER A 33 4.20 -16.33 -15.15
C SER A 33 4.11 -15.31 -14.01
N LEU A 34 4.16 -15.79 -12.77
CA LEU A 34 4.18 -14.96 -11.57
C LEU A 34 5.34 -13.97 -11.60
N SER A 35 6.57 -14.44 -11.86
CA SER A 35 7.75 -13.59 -11.90
C SER A 35 7.62 -12.47 -12.96
N LYS A 36 7.15 -12.81 -14.16
CA LYS A 36 6.93 -11.82 -15.24
C LYS A 36 5.87 -10.79 -14.87
N THR A 37 4.76 -11.23 -14.29
CA THR A 37 3.67 -10.36 -13.86
C THR A 37 4.14 -9.43 -12.74
N LEU A 38 4.81 -9.95 -11.71
CA LEU A 38 5.32 -9.12 -10.60
C LEU A 38 6.33 -8.06 -11.07
N ALA A 39 7.24 -8.43 -11.99
CA ALA A 39 8.20 -7.49 -12.56
C ALA A 39 7.53 -6.28 -13.24
N LYS A 40 6.38 -6.49 -13.90
CA LYS A 40 5.58 -5.43 -14.54
C LYS A 40 5.01 -4.43 -13.54
N TYR A 41 4.67 -4.87 -12.33
CA TYR A 41 4.06 -4.03 -11.29
C TYR A 41 5.04 -3.56 -10.20
N LYS A 42 6.33 -3.89 -10.30
CA LYS A 42 7.36 -3.57 -9.30
C LYS A 42 7.34 -2.08 -8.90
N HIS A 43 7.35 -1.20 -9.89
CA HIS A 43 7.33 0.25 -9.66
C HIS A 43 6.03 0.75 -9.01
N ASN A 44 4.91 0.07 -9.23
CA ASN A 44 3.63 0.40 -8.58
C ASN A 44 3.70 0.11 -7.06
N PHE A 45 4.37 -0.96 -6.64
CA PHE A 45 4.60 -1.24 -5.21
C PHE A 45 5.56 -0.25 -4.55
N LEU A 46 6.59 0.23 -5.27
CA LEU A 46 7.51 1.27 -4.76
C LEU A 46 6.89 2.68 -4.75
N ARG A 47 5.71 2.84 -5.35
CA ARG A 47 4.93 4.08 -5.42
C ARG A 47 3.51 3.89 -4.93
N VAL A 48 3.34 3.09 -3.89
CA VAL A 48 2.05 2.93 -3.19
C VAL A 48 1.45 4.31 -2.89
N MET A 49 0.17 4.46 -3.21
CA MET A 49 -0.61 5.71 -3.11
C MET A 49 -0.12 6.91 -3.94
N LYS A 50 0.97 6.80 -4.71
CA LYS A 50 1.46 7.87 -5.59
C LYS A 50 0.97 7.68 -7.01
N ASN A 51 0.28 8.70 -7.53
CA ASN A 51 -0.20 8.71 -8.91
C ASN A 51 0.89 9.07 -9.90
N ALA A 52 0.69 8.68 -11.17
CA ALA A 52 1.39 9.33 -12.27
C ALA A 52 0.86 10.77 -12.38
N PRO A 53 1.74 11.80 -12.38
CA PRO A 53 1.30 13.19 -12.35
C PRO A 53 0.60 13.58 -13.65
N LYS A 54 -0.14 14.70 -13.60
CA LYS A 54 -0.80 15.31 -14.76
C LYS A 54 0.14 15.51 -15.94
N ASN A 55 -0.39 15.36 -17.14
CA ASN A 55 0.38 15.52 -18.37
C ASN A 55 -0.40 16.37 -19.37
N GLY A 56 0.17 17.51 -19.78
CA GLY A 56 -0.46 18.43 -20.73
C GLY A 56 -0.83 17.78 -22.07
N ARG A 57 -0.09 16.74 -22.49
CA ARG A 57 -0.45 15.96 -23.69
C ARG A 57 -1.67 15.07 -23.44
N SER A 58 -1.74 14.40 -22.29
CA SER A 58 -2.91 13.59 -21.89
C SER A 58 -4.15 14.46 -21.78
N ARG A 59 -4.04 15.66 -21.20
CA ARG A 59 -5.13 16.64 -21.15
C ARG A 59 -5.65 17.02 -22.53
N GLN A 60 -4.77 17.38 -23.47
CA GLN A 60 -5.16 17.70 -24.85
C GLN A 60 -5.85 16.52 -25.56
N ILE A 61 -5.36 15.29 -25.35
CA ILE A 61 -5.99 14.09 -25.90
C ILE A 61 -7.40 13.91 -25.33
N VAL A 62 -7.58 14.05 -24.02
CA VAL A 62 -8.87 13.90 -23.35
C VAL A 62 -9.85 15.00 -23.79
N GLU A 63 -9.40 16.25 -23.90
CA GLU A 63 -10.22 17.35 -24.41
C GLU A 63 -10.58 17.19 -25.90
N SER A 64 -9.66 16.68 -26.72
CA SER A 64 -9.94 16.42 -28.15
C SER A 64 -10.99 15.33 -28.37
N LYS A 65 -11.18 14.41 -27.41
CA LYS A 65 -12.24 13.38 -27.44
C LYS A 65 -13.64 13.96 -27.22
N ALA A 66 -13.77 15.16 -26.67
CA ALA A 66 -15.03 15.91 -26.68
C ALA A 66 -15.27 16.62 -28.02
N ASN A 67 -14.20 17.08 -28.69
CA ASN A 67 -14.28 17.99 -29.83
C ASN A 67 -14.29 17.32 -31.23
N GLY A 68 -14.38 15.98 -31.31
CA GLY A 68 -15.00 15.32 -32.47
C GLY A 68 -14.10 14.68 -33.54
N ASN A 69 -12.91 14.15 -33.24
CA ASN A 69 -12.11 13.41 -34.25
C ASN A 69 -11.92 11.91 -34.02
N ALA A 70 -12.38 11.34 -32.90
CA ALA A 70 -12.55 9.89 -32.71
C ALA A 70 -13.40 9.62 -31.46
N ALA A 71 -14.51 8.87 -31.60
CA ALA A 71 -15.43 8.46 -30.53
C ALA A 71 -15.82 9.59 -29.55
N THR A 72 -16.75 10.45 -29.96
CA THR A 72 -17.20 11.62 -29.20
C THR A 72 -17.71 11.22 -27.82
N LEU A 73 -16.98 11.62 -26.77
CA LEU A 73 -17.40 11.44 -25.39
C LEU A 73 -18.27 12.64 -24.94
N PRO A 74 -19.27 12.44 -24.07
CA PRO A 74 -20.02 13.53 -23.47
C PRO A 74 -19.09 14.50 -22.73
N GLN A 75 -19.30 15.80 -22.89
CA GLN A 75 -18.53 16.85 -22.22
C GLN A 75 -18.50 16.66 -20.69
N GLU A 76 -19.61 16.19 -20.11
CA GLU A 76 -19.73 15.90 -18.67
C GLU A 76 -18.65 14.91 -18.17
N ILE A 77 -18.32 13.87 -18.96
CA ILE A 77 -17.30 12.88 -18.56
C ILE A 77 -15.90 13.52 -18.61
N VAL A 78 -15.66 14.39 -19.59
CA VAL A 78 -14.39 15.10 -19.73
C VAL A 78 -14.17 16.07 -18.57
N ASP A 79 -15.20 16.82 -18.19
CA ASP A 79 -15.15 17.75 -17.06
C ASP A 79 -14.95 17.01 -15.73
N GLU A 80 -15.60 15.86 -15.55
CA GLU A 80 -15.36 14.98 -14.39
C GLU A 80 -13.93 14.41 -14.37
N ALA A 81 -13.38 14.02 -15.52
CA ALA A 81 -12.02 13.50 -15.62
C ALA A 81 -10.99 14.57 -15.25
N VAL A 82 -11.19 15.80 -15.71
CA VAL A 82 -10.35 16.95 -15.34
C VAL A 82 -10.47 17.25 -13.85
N THR A 83 -11.67 17.19 -13.28
CA THR A 83 -11.91 17.39 -11.84
C THR A 83 -11.18 16.32 -11.01
N LEU A 84 -11.35 15.05 -11.35
CA LEU A 84 -10.72 13.92 -10.67
C LEU A 84 -9.18 13.97 -10.77
N SER A 85 -8.68 14.28 -11.97
CA SER A 85 -7.26 14.56 -12.21
C SER A 85 -6.74 15.68 -11.32
N ASN A 86 -7.53 16.75 -11.15
CA ASN A 86 -7.17 17.87 -10.30
C ASN A 86 -7.13 17.52 -8.82
N MET A 87 -8.09 16.75 -8.32
CA MET A 87 -8.17 16.32 -6.92
C MET A 87 -6.97 15.47 -6.51
N TYR A 88 -6.62 14.46 -7.32
CA TYR A 88 -5.61 13.46 -6.95
C TYR A 88 -4.25 13.64 -7.64
N ASN A 89 -4.06 14.72 -8.39
CA ASN A 89 -2.90 14.89 -9.27
C ASN A 89 -2.63 13.66 -10.14
N LEU A 90 -3.71 13.16 -10.75
CA LEU A 90 -3.73 11.95 -11.58
C LEU A 90 -3.64 12.33 -13.05
N ASP A 91 -2.92 11.53 -13.85
CA ASP A 91 -2.93 11.67 -15.31
C ASP A 91 -4.37 11.64 -15.86
N GLU A 92 -4.67 12.59 -16.75
CA GLU A 92 -6.02 12.81 -17.26
C GLU A 92 -6.58 11.59 -18.04
N GLN A 93 -5.72 10.81 -18.70
CA GLN A 93 -6.16 9.60 -19.40
C GLN A 93 -6.52 8.49 -18.41
N VAL A 94 -5.76 8.35 -17.31
CA VAL A 94 -6.10 7.41 -16.23
C VAL A 94 -7.39 7.80 -15.52
N ALA A 95 -7.59 9.10 -15.27
CA ALA A 95 -8.83 9.62 -14.69
C ALA A 95 -10.04 9.33 -15.60
N LEU A 96 -9.88 9.50 -16.91
CA LEU A 96 -10.90 9.19 -17.90
C LEU A 96 -11.23 7.69 -17.95
N ASP A 97 -10.20 6.84 -18.00
CA ASP A 97 -10.40 5.38 -18.03
C ASP A 97 -11.13 4.90 -16.77
N LEU A 98 -10.78 5.45 -15.60
CA LEU A 98 -11.45 5.16 -14.34
C LEU A 98 -12.93 5.57 -14.35
N LEU A 99 -13.28 6.73 -14.93
CA LEU A 99 -14.67 7.16 -15.09
C LEU A 99 -15.46 6.30 -16.07
N CYS A 100 -14.82 5.82 -17.15
CA CYS A 100 -15.42 4.87 -18.08
C CYS A 100 -15.74 3.54 -17.38
N ILE A 101 -14.85 3.03 -16.54
CA ILE A 101 -15.09 1.83 -15.72
C ILE A 101 -16.21 2.10 -14.70
N ALA A 102 -16.18 3.25 -14.03
CA ALA A 102 -17.22 3.65 -13.09
C ALA A 102 -18.60 3.69 -13.74
N GLN A 103 -18.73 4.19 -14.97
CA GLN A 103 -19.97 4.20 -15.73
C GLN A 103 -20.52 2.78 -15.97
N GLN A 104 -19.64 1.82 -16.28
CA GLN A 104 -20.03 0.41 -16.43
C GLN A 104 -20.44 -0.22 -15.09
N LYS A 105 -19.79 0.21 -13.99
CA LYS A 105 -20.01 -0.31 -12.64
C LYS A 105 -21.14 0.36 -11.88
N CYS A 106 -21.74 1.45 -12.38
CA CYS A 106 -22.85 2.13 -11.72
C CYS A 106 -24.02 1.20 -11.38
N ALA A 107 -24.26 0.14 -12.16
CA ALA A 107 -25.28 -0.86 -11.88
C ALA A 107 -25.06 -1.60 -10.55
N ASP A 108 -23.80 -1.77 -10.12
CA ASP A 108 -23.42 -2.42 -8.86
C ASP A 108 -23.60 -1.48 -7.65
N TYR A 109 -23.80 -0.16 -7.89
CA TYR A 109 -23.87 0.89 -6.87
C TYR A 109 -25.15 1.73 -7.01
N PRO A 110 -26.33 1.18 -6.70
CA PRO A 110 -27.61 1.86 -6.90
C PRO A 110 -27.68 3.17 -6.09
N GLY A 111 -28.07 4.25 -6.76
CA GLY A 111 -28.23 5.56 -6.13
C GLY A 111 -26.94 6.38 -5.97
N ILE A 112 -25.80 5.89 -6.48
CA ILE A 112 -24.52 6.63 -6.47
C ILE A 112 -24.22 7.09 -7.90
N ALA A 113 -23.87 8.37 -8.07
CA ALA A 113 -23.46 8.93 -9.36
C ALA A 113 -22.08 8.42 -9.81
N ARG A 114 -21.79 8.52 -11.11
CA ARG A 114 -20.53 8.07 -11.74
C ARG A 114 -19.27 8.59 -11.04
N GLY A 115 -19.17 9.91 -10.80
CA GLY A 115 -17.99 10.51 -10.17
C GLY A 115 -17.64 9.91 -8.79
N PRO A 116 -18.59 9.87 -7.84
CA PRO A 116 -18.40 9.17 -6.56
C PRO A 116 -18.09 7.68 -6.71
N VAL A 117 -18.66 6.96 -7.68
CA VAL A 117 -18.27 5.57 -7.99
C VAL A 117 -16.81 5.50 -8.44
N ALA A 118 -16.33 6.42 -9.29
CA ALA A 118 -14.93 6.46 -9.70
C ALA A 118 -13.98 6.66 -8.51
N ILE A 119 -14.35 7.48 -7.53
CA ILE A 119 -13.60 7.64 -6.28
C ILE A 119 -13.54 6.32 -5.48
N LEU A 120 -14.64 5.57 -5.41
CA LEU A 120 -14.62 4.24 -4.78
C LEU A 120 -13.67 3.28 -5.50
N LEU A 121 -13.74 3.23 -6.82
CA LEU A 121 -12.87 2.38 -7.62
C LEU A 121 -11.39 2.78 -7.49
N TYR A 122 -11.10 4.08 -7.36
CA TYR A 122 -9.74 4.56 -7.10
C TYR A 122 -9.17 3.94 -5.81
N TYR A 123 -9.89 4.04 -4.69
CA TYR A 123 -9.43 3.46 -3.43
C TYR A 123 -9.46 1.93 -3.42
N ASP A 124 -10.48 1.30 -4.05
CA ASP A 124 -10.52 -0.16 -4.17
C ASP A 124 -9.33 -0.71 -4.96
N ALA A 125 -8.88 -0.01 -6.01
CA ALA A 125 -7.67 -0.38 -6.74
C ALA A 125 -6.43 -0.33 -5.84
N HIS A 126 -6.25 0.77 -5.11
CA HIS A 126 -5.11 0.94 -4.20
C HIS A 126 -5.14 -0.05 -3.04
N PHE A 127 -6.32 -0.35 -2.51
CA PHE A 127 -6.51 -1.41 -1.52
C PHE A 127 -6.11 -2.78 -2.09
N ALA A 128 -6.52 -3.11 -3.32
CA ALA A 128 -6.12 -4.35 -3.99
C ALA A 128 -4.61 -4.46 -4.19
N LEU A 129 -3.93 -3.36 -4.54
CA LEU A 129 -2.47 -3.33 -4.65
C LEU A 129 -1.81 -3.58 -3.27
N ALA A 130 -2.29 -2.92 -2.22
CA ALA A 130 -1.79 -3.11 -0.85
C ALA A 130 -2.04 -4.56 -0.36
N ALA A 131 -3.24 -5.10 -0.58
CA ALA A 131 -3.58 -6.47 -0.24
C ALA A 131 -2.70 -7.49 -0.99
N THR A 132 -2.38 -7.22 -2.26
CA THR A 132 -1.45 -8.03 -3.04
C THR A 132 -0.06 -8.05 -2.38
N LEU A 133 0.45 -6.88 -2.01
CA LEU A 133 1.74 -6.78 -1.34
C LEU A 133 1.74 -7.51 0.01
N LYS A 134 0.66 -7.39 0.79
CA LYS A 134 0.47 -8.13 2.04
C LYS A 134 0.57 -9.64 1.82
N MET A 135 -0.14 -10.18 0.83
CA MET A 135 -0.06 -11.62 0.50
C MET A 135 1.36 -12.06 0.11
N LEU A 136 2.08 -11.24 -0.67
CA LEU A 136 3.47 -11.52 -1.04
C LEU A 136 4.38 -11.53 0.18
N VAL A 137 4.23 -10.58 1.11
CA VAL A 137 5.00 -10.54 2.35
C VAL A 137 4.64 -11.69 3.28
N GLN A 138 3.39 -12.10 3.35
CA GLN A 138 2.98 -13.29 4.12
C GLN A 138 3.57 -14.58 3.54
N ALA A 139 3.66 -14.68 2.22
CA ALA A 139 4.23 -15.84 1.53
C ALA A 139 5.78 -15.80 1.46
N HIS A 140 6.40 -14.70 1.86
CA HIS A 140 7.85 -14.55 1.93
C HIS A 140 8.46 -15.52 2.96
N GLN A 141 9.61 -16.08 2.61
CA GLN A 141 10.32 -17.02 3.46
C GLN A 141 10.99 -16.32 4.64
N GLY A 142 10.73 -16.80 5.87
CA GLY A 142 11.42 -16.36 7.07
C GLY A 142 11.23 -17.30 8.24
N LEU A 143 11.25 -16.75 9.46
CA LEU A 143 11.52 -17.52 10.69
C LEU A 143 10.28 -17.96 11.46
N ARG A 144 9.20 -17.18 11.44
CA ARG A 144 8.06 -17.33 12.36
C ARG A 144 6.98 -18.23 11.79
N TRP A 145 6.70 -18.15 10.49
CA TRP A 145 5.74 -19.04 9.83
C TRP A 145 6.24 -19.50 8.47
N GLU A 146 5.66 -20.60 8.00
CA GLU A 146 5.88 -21.12 6.64
C GLU A 146 4.62 -20.91 5.81
N SER A 147 4.82 -20.60 4.52
CA SER A 147 3.72 -20.47 3.56
C SER A 147 3.36 -21.83 2.97
N ASN A 148 2.07 -22.09 2.78
CA ASN A 148 1.58 -23.33 2.16
C ASN A 148 1.71 -23.33 0.62
N CYS A 149 2.37 -22.33 0.02
CA CYS A 149 2.53 -22.26 -1.43
C CYS A 149 3.64 -23.19 -1.95
N LEU A 150 3.64 -23.46 -3.27
CA LEU A 150 4.68 -24.28 -3.89
C LEU A 150 6.07 -23.66 -3.72
N ALA A 151 7.10 -24.48 -3.55
CA ALA A 151 8.47 -24.01 -3.28
C ALA A 151 9.05 -23.11 -4.38
N ASP A 152 8.69 -23.33 -5.65
CA ASP A 152 9.10 -22.48 -6.77
C ASP A 152 8.40 -21.12 -6.73
N VAL A 153 7.11 -21.08 -6.37
CA VAL A 153 6.35 -19.86 -6.11
C VAL A 153 6.95 -19.10 -4.94
N GLN A 154 7.22 -19.75 -3.82
CA GLN A 154 7.83 -19.13 -2.64
C GLN A 154 9.19 -18.49 -3.00
N LYS A 155 10.05 -19.18 -3.77
CA LYS A 155 11.33 -18.62 -4.23
C LYS A 155 11.16 -17.34 -5.05
N VAL A 156 10.19 -17.33 -5.98
CA VAL A 156 9.89 -16.13 -6.79
C VAL A 156 9.40 -14.98 -5.92
N VAL A 157 8.47 -15.27 -4.99
CA VAL A 157 7.94 -14.27 -4.05
C VAL A 157 9.06 -13.72 -3.16
N SER A 158 9.86 -14.60 -2.56
CA SER A 158 10.95 -14.21 -1.66
C SER A 158 11.96 -13.31 -2.36
N LYS A 159 12.36 -13.68 -3.59
CA LYS A 159 13.24 -12.86 -4.41
C LYS A 159 12.64 -11.48 -4.69
N PHE A 160 11.37 -11.45 -5.12
CA PHE A 160 10.70 -10.20 -5.48
C PHE A 160 10.54 -9.25 -4.28
N VAL A 161 10.12 -9.77 -3.11
CA VAL A 161 9.98 -8.97 -1.89
C VAL A 161 11.35 -8.47 -1.42
N ASN A 162 12.40 -9.29 -1.45
CA ASN A 162 13.76 -8.84 -1.11
C ASN A 162 14.24 -7.71 -2.02
N GLU A 163 13.95 -7.79 -3.32
CA GLU A 163 14.25 -6.70 -4.26
C GLU A 163 13.45 -5.43 -3.92
N LEU A 164 12.15 -5.54 -3.61
CA LEU A 164 11.35 -4.38 -3.20
C LEU A 164 11.91 -3.71 -1.93
N VAL A 165 12.29 -4.50 -0.93
CA VAL A 165 12.88 -4.00 0.31
C VAL A 165 14.20 -3.28 0.03
N THR A 166 15.05 -3.87 -0.81
CA THR A 166 16.31 -3.23 -1.24
C THR A 166 16.06 -1.93 -1.99
N ASP A 167 15.00 -1.86 -2.79
CA ASP A 167 14.63 -0.69 -3.59
C ASP A 167 13.81 0.37 -2.81
N GLY A 168 13.70 0.25 -1.48
CA GLY A 168 13.10 1.27 -0.60
C GLY A 168 11.59 1.14 -0.39
N LEU A 169 11.07 -0.10 -0.36
CA LEU A 169 9.65 -0.37 -0.11
C LEU A 169 9.13 0.29 1.18
N PHE A 170 9.85 0.16 2.29
CA PHE A 170 9.38 0.64 3.58
C PHE A 170 9.35 2.16 3.67
N GLU A 171 10.33 2.84 3.08
CA GLU A 171 10.34 4.29 2.93
C GLU A 171 9.14 4.77 2.12
N ALA A 172 8.78 4.06 1.04
CA ALA A 172 7.59 4.35 0.26
C ALA A 172 6.31 4.18 1.10
N ILE A 173 6.22 3.12 1.92
CA ILE A 173 5.10 2.88 2.84
C ILE A 173 5.01 3.99 3.91
N PHE A 174 6.11 4.33 4.57
CA PHE A 174 6.12 5.38 5.60
C PHE A 174 5.77 6.75 5.02
N ALA A 175 6.25 7.06 3.82
CA ALA A 175 5.86 8.28 3.10
C ALA A 175 4.37 8.29 2.77
N ALA A 176 3.79 7.15 2.35
CA ALA A 176 2.36 7.04 2.08
C ALA A 176 1.55 7.25 3.37
N LEU A 177 1.86 6.51 4.44
CA LEU A 177 1.21 6.65 5.74
C LEU A 177 1.26 8.08 6.28
N SER A 178 2.41 8.75 6.18
CA SER A 178 2.58 10.14 6.64
C SER A 178 1.75 11.15 5.81
N SER A 179 1.44 10.82 4.56
CA SER A 179 0.66 11.67 3.67
C SER A 179 -0.85 11.45 3.78
N MET A 180 -1.28 10.29 4.28
CA MET A 180 -2.68 9.93 4.38
C MET A 180 -3.29 10.52 5.65
N ASN A 181 -4.35 11.33 5.46
CA ASN A 181 -5.13 11.91 6.53
C ASN A 181 -6.62 11.89 6.12
N LEU A 182 -7.42 11.08 6.82
CA LEU A 182 -8.83 10.89 6.52
C LEU A 182 -9.62 12.21 6.57
N THR A 183 -9.37 13.07 7.57
CA THR A 183 -10.08 14.35 7.70
C THR A 183 -9.83 15.28 6.51
N ARG A 184 -8.58 15.38 6.05
CA ARG A 184 -8.22 16.14 4.85
C ARG A 184 -8.86 15.56 3.60
N GLU A 185 -8.90 14.23 3.50
CA GLU A 185 -9.54 13.53 2.39
C GLU A 185 -11.04 13.81 2.33
N ILE A 186 -11.77 13.62 3.43
CA ILE A 186 -13.20 13.91 3.50
C ILE A 186 -13.46 15.38 3.14
N THR A 187 -12.62 16.31 3.61
CA THR A 187 -12.73 17.73 3.26
C THR A 187 -12.55 17.97 1.75
N LEU A 188 -11.53 17.36 1.14
CA LEU A 188 -11.28 17.44 -0.30
C LEU A 188 -12.49 16.94 -1.11
N LEU A 189 -13.05 15.79 -0.72
CA LEU A 189 -14.21 15.20 -1.37
C LEU A 189 -15.47 16.07 -1.20
N GLN A 190 -15.69 16.66 -0.03
CA GLN A 190 -16.81 17.57 0.21
C GLN A 190 -16.73 18.81 -0.70
N GLN A 191 -15.54 19.42 -0.79
CA GLN A 191 -15.31 20.63 -1.61
C GLN A 191 -15.58 20.38 -3.10
N ASN A 192 -15.26 19.18 -3.60
CA ASN A 192 -15.41 18.82 -5.01
C ASN A 192 -16.71 18.04 -5.31
N ARG A 193 -17.67 18.01 -4.38
CA ARG A 193 -18.93 17.24 -4.53
C ARG A 193 -18.70 15.75 -4.85
N GLY A 194 -17.57 15.21 -4.41
CA GLY A 194 -17.15 13.82 -4.61
C GLY A 194 -17.70 12.85 -3.58
N LEU A 195 -18.29 13.34 -2.49
CA LEU A 195 -19.00 12.53 -1.50
C LEU A 195 -20.47 12.37 -1.87
N GLY A 196 -20.92 11.12 -1.94
CA GLY A 196 -22.33 10.77 -2.03
C GLY A 196 -23.03 10.80 -0.66
N GLY A 197 -24.12 10.04 -0.54
CA GLY A 197 -24.83 9.89 0.74
C GLY A 197 -24.03 9.13 1.80
N ALA A 198 -24.61 8.95 2.99
CA ALA A 198 -23.97 8.31 4.14
C ALA A 198 -23.36 6.92 3.82
N TYR A 199 -24.01 6.15 2.95
CA TYR A 199 -23.49 4.85 2.49
C TYR A 199 -22.17 4.99 1.72
N HIS A 200 -22.09 5.91 0.75
CA HIS A 200 -20.86 6.18 0.00
C HIS A 200 -19.74 6.67 0.92
N HIS A 201 -20.07 7.58 1.84
CA HIS A 201 -19.13 8.09 2.83
C HIS A 201 -18.52 6.97 3.69
N HIS A 202 -19.35 6.03 4.15
CA HIS A 202 -18.88 4.86 4.89
C HIS A 202 -17.95 3.99 4.02
N MET A 203 -18.32 3.70 2.77
CA MET A 203 -17.48 2.89 1.87
C MET A 203 -16.10 3.51 1.62
N VAL A 204 -16.05 4.82 1.33
CA VAL A 204 -14.78 5.54 1.15
C VAL A 204 -13.94 5.47 2.41
N THR A 205 -14.55 5.73 3.58
CA THR A 205 -13.85 5.69 4.87
C THR A 205 -13.27 4.31 5.16
N THR A 206 -14.05 3.25 4.91
CA THR A 206 -13.62 1.87 5.10
C THR A 206 -12.46 1.50 4.17
N LEU A 207 -12.51 1.86 2.89
CA LEU A 207 -11.40 1.62 1.96
C LEU A 207 -10.15 2.41 2.36
N TYR A 208 -10.30 3.69 2.67
CA TYR A 208 -9.19 4.57 3.05
C TYR A 208 -8.45 4.06 4.30
N THR A 209 -9.21 3.79 5.37
CA THR A 209 -8.65 3.23 6.60
C THR A 209 -8.11 1.82 6.39
N GLY A 210 -8.80 1.00 5.60
CA GLY A 210 -8.33 -0.33 5.20
C GLY A 210 -6.97 -0.31 4.52
N ILE A 211 -6.71 0.66 3.64
CA ILE A 211 -5.39 0.85 3.02
C ILE A 211 -4.34 1.14 4.08
N THR A 212 -4.57 2.14 4.95
CA THR A 212 -3.59 2.51 5.99
C THR A 212 -3.26 1.35 6.93
N LYS A 213 -4.27 0.59 7.36
CA LYS A 213 -4.07 -0.62 8.18
C LYS A 213 -3.28 -1.68 7.44
N THR A 214 -3.65 -1.98 6.20
CA THR A 214 -2.93 -2.98 5.37
C THR A 214 -1.46 -2.62 5.20
N LEU A 215 -1.16 -1.34 4.99
CA LEU A 215 0.22 -0.86 4.85
C LEU A 215 1.03 -1.02 6.15
N ALA A 216 0.46 -0.71 7.30
CA ALA A 216 1.13 -0.94 8.59
C ALA A 216 1.31 -2.43 8.89
N GLU A 217 0.31 -3.26 8.58
CA GLU A 217 0.39 -4.71 8.71
C GLU A 217 1.49 -5.31 7.82
N ILE A 218 1.74 -4.77 6.63
CA ILE A 218 2.86 -5.21 5.77
C ILE A 218 4.20 -5.02 6.50
N VAL A 219 4.40 -3.88 7.17
CA VAL A 219 5.62 -3.60 7.93
C VAL A 219 5.75 -4.58 9.11
N LEU A 220 4.66 -4.79 9.84
CA LEU A 220 4.58 -5.74 10.94
C LEU A 220 4.90 -7.17 10.49
N LEU A 221 4.25 -7.65 9.43
CA LEU A 221 4.42 -9.01 8.93
C LEU A 221 5.85 -9.24 8.45
N TYR A 222 6.42 -8.31 7.68
CA TYR A 222 7.80 -8.45 7.25
C TYR A 222 8.76 -8.45 8.44
N SER A 223 8.57 -7.52 9.37
CA SER A 223 9.42 -7.44 10.56
C SER A 223 9.31 -8.67 11.45
N ALA A 224 8.13 -9.26 11.61
CA ALA A 224 7.97 -10.48 12.40
C ALA A 224 8.65 -11.67 11.70
N GLN A 225 8.64 -11.69 10.37
CA GLN A 225 9.15 -12.80 9.58
C GLN A 225 10.68 -12.79 9.44
N CYS A 226 11.30 -11.61 9.27
CA CYS A 226 12.75 -11.46 9.01
C CYS A 226 13.40 -10.22 9.67
N GLY A 227 12.72 -9.50 10.57
CA GLY A 227 13.21 -8.21 11.05
C GLY A 227 13.33 -7.14 9.94
N LEU A 228 13.57 -5.89 10.33
CA LEU A 228 13.84 -4.81 9.38
C LEU A 228 15.35 -4.57 9.23
N PRO A 229 15.84 -4.32 8.00
CA PRO A 229 17.20 -3.80 7.80
C PRO A 229 17.39 -2.44 8.49
N ALA A 230 18.63 -2.03 8.72
CA ALA A 230 18.89 -0.85 9.56
C ALA A 230 18.24 0.44 9.07
N GLN A 231 18.28 0.71 7.77
CA GLN A 231 17.70 1.94 7.23
C GLN A 231 16.17 1.99 7.43
N PRO A 232 15.39 0.98 7.00
CA PRO A 232 13.96 0.89 7.31
C PRO A 232 13.64 0.95 8.81
N LEU A 233 14.43 0.30 9.66
CA LEU A 233 14.22 0.33 11.11
C LEU A 233 14.39 1.74 11.69
N LEU A 234 15.45 2.45 11.31
CA LEU A 234 15.67 3.83 11.75
C LEU A 234 14.60 4.77 11.19
N ALA A 235 14.17 4.57 9.94
CA ALA A 235 13.07 5.30 9.35
C ALA A 235 11.75 5.06 10.11
N LEU A 236 11.47 3.82 10.52
CA LEU A 236 10.32 3.47 11.36
C LEU A 236 10.38 4.17 12.72
N VAL A 237 11.53 4.14 13.41
CA VAL A 237 11.72 4.84 14.69
C VAL A 237 11.48 6.35 14.53
N ASN A 238 11.99 6.95 13.46
CA ASN A 238 11.78 8.37 13.17
C ASN A 238 10.33 8.68 12.83
N HIS A 239 9.64 7.81 12.12
CA HIS A 239 8.21 7.93 11.86
C HIS A 239 7.41 7.88 13.18
N LEU A 240 7.66 6.89 14.04
CA LEU A 240 6.99 6.75 15.34
C LEU A 240 7.20 7.96 16.26
N LYS A 241 8.39 8.59 16.24
CA LYS A 241 8.66 9.82 16.99
C LYS A 241 7.80 11.00 16.54
N GLY A 242 7.53 11.10 15.23
CA GLY A 242 6.79 12.20 14.63
C GLY A 242 5.27 12.01 14.63
N THR A 243 4.79 10.78 14.85
CA THR A 243 3.38 10.42 14.78
C THR A 243 2.72 10.50 16.15
N GLN A 244 1.60 11.20 16.25
CA GLN A 244 0.69 11.08 17.41
C GLN A 244 -0.28 9.93 17.13
N PRO A 245 -0.34 8.91 18.00
CA PRO A 245 -1.33 7.87 17.85
C PRO A 245 -2.73 8.46 17.89
N GLU A 246 -3.58 8.04 16.96
CA GLU A 246 -5.00 8.31 17.07
C GLU A 246 -5.57 7.39 18.16
N LEU A 247 -6.59 7.87 18.86
CA LEU A 247 -7.32 7.01 19.79
C LEU A 247 -8.39 6.25 19.00
N ASP A 248 -8.47 4.95 19.23
CA ASP A 248 -9.57 4.16 18.71
C ASP A 248 -10.90 4.51 19.42
N ALA A 249 -12.00 3.89 18.99
CA ALA A 249 -13.31 4.13 19.58
C ALA A 249 -13.41 3.76 21.08
N GLN A 250 -12.45 3.00 21.61
CA GLN A 250 -12.36 2.58 23.01
C GLN A 250 -11.32 3.39 23.81
N GLY A 251 -10.67 4.38 23.19
CA GLY A 251 -9.60 5.16 23.82
C GLY A 251 -8.24 4.45 23.87
N GLY A 252 -8.08 3.35 23.13
CA GLY A 252 -6.82 2.65 22.93
C GLY A 252 -5.99 3.24 21.79
N VAL A 253 -4.75 2.75 21.63
CA VAL A 253 -3.88 3.10 20.50
C VAL A 253 -4.48 2.54 19.21
N ASP A 254 -4.57 3.36 18.16
CA ASP A 254 -5.09 2.91 16.87
C ASP A 254 -4.28 1.74 16.25
N ASP A 255 -4.95 0.92 15.44
CA ASP A 255 -4.36 -0.28 14.82
C ASP A 255 -3.09 0.00 14.00
N VAL A 256 -3.00 1.17 13.35
CA VAL A 256 -1.86 1.53 12.50
C VAL A 256 -0.65 1.79 13.39
N SER A 257 -0.81 2.64 14.40
CA SER A 257 0.24 2.95 15.38
C SER A 257 0.69 1.71 16.14
N LEU A 258 -0.25 0.85 16.55
CA LEU A 258 0.07 -0.40 17.24
C LEU A 258 0.86 -1.36 16.34
N ALA A 259 0.45 -1.55 15.09
CA ALA A 259 1.16 -2.43 14.16
C ALA A 259 2.60 -1.95 13.89
N LEU A 260 2.80 -0.63 13.73
CA LEU A 260 4.13 -0.05 13.53
C LEU A 260 5.01 -0.15 14.78
N LEU A 261 4.44 0.04 15.97
CA LEU A 261 5.16 -0.17 17.23
C LEU A 261 5.59 -1.64 17.37
N MET A 262 4.68 -2.57 17.11
CA MET A 262 4.99 -4.00 17.15
C MET A 262 6.05 -4.38 16.11
N ALA A 263 6.02 -3.78 14.91
CA ALA A 263 7.07 -3.95 13.92
C ALA A 263 8.44 -3.51 14.44
N ALA A 264 8.53 -2.36 15.13
CA ALA A 264 9.80 -1.92 15.70
C ALA A 264 10.32 -2.90 16.76
N LEU A 265 9.43 -3.45 17.58
CA LEU A 265 9.79 -4.47 18.59
C LEU A 265 10.25 -5.78 17.94
N TYR A 266 9.53 -6.29 16.94
CA TYR A 266 9.92 -7.51 16.21
C TYR A 266 11.26 -7.34 15.48
N SER A 267 11.60 -6.12 15.04
CA SER A 267 12.88 -5.86 14.36
C SER A 267 14.10 -6.00 15.27
N ILE A 268 13.90 -5.89 16.59
CA ILE A 268 14.97 -6.04 17.60
C ILE A 268 14.81 -7.32 18.43
N ASP A 269 13.78 -8.11 18.17
CA ASP A 269 13.50 -9.35 18.86
C ASP A 269 14.45 -10.46 18.39
N VAL A 270 15.27 -10.95 19.32
CA VAL A 270 16.20 -12.06 19.11
C VAL A 270 15.79 -13.32 19.88
N SER A 271 14.59 -13.34 20.49
CA SER A 271 14.10 -14.50 21.25
C SER A 271 14.10 -15.80 20.45
N ILE A 272 13.84 -15.71 19.13
CA ILE A 272 13.84 -16.86 18.21
C ILE A 272 15.19 -17.60 18.18
N VAL A 273 16.30 -16.92 18.47
CA VAL A 273 17.63 -17.54 18.56
C VAL A 273 17.67 -18.58 19.68
N GLN A 274 16.96 -18.33 20.79
CA GLN A 274 16.88 -19.24 21.93
C GLN A 274 15.86 -20.38 21.71
N GLU A 275 14.83 -20.14 20.90
CA GLU A 275 13.76 -21.11 20.64
C GLU A 275 14.16 -22.17 19.61
N LYS A 276 15.09 -21.83 18.71
CA LYS A 276 15.42 -22.64 17.53
C LYS A 276 16.92 -22.73 17.32
N ASP A 277 17.63 -23.29 18.31
CA ASP A 277 19.10 -23.52 18.28
C ASP A 277 19.59 -24.25 17.00
N ASP A 278 18.70 -24.99 16.31
CA ASP A 278 18.98 -25.79 15.12
C ASP A 278 18.70 -25.12 13.76
N ILE A 279 18.22 -23.87 13.69
CA ILE A 279 18.08 -23.21 12.37
C ILE A 279 19.47 -22.85 11.87
N GLU A 280 19.94 -23.61 10.88
CA GLU A 280 21.07 -23.18 10.06
C GLU A 280 20.76 -21.83 9.43
N ASN A 281 21.68 -20.87 9.61
CA ASN A 281 21.60 -19.54 9.02
C ASN A 281 20.55 -18.58 9.63
N ILE A 282 20.16 -18.67 10.92
CA ILE A 282 19.31 -17.64 11.57
C ILE A 282 19.82 -16.22 11.32
N HIS A 283 21.15 -16.05 11.36
CA HIS A 283 21.79 -14.78 11.10
C HIS A 283 21.45 -14.19 9.73
N THR A 284 21.14 -15.00 8.70
CA THR A 284 20.76 -14.48 7.36
C THR A 284 19.36 -13.85 7.34
N PHE A 285 18.51 -14.23 8.28
CA PHE A 285 17.14 -13.73 8.41
C PHE A 285 17.01 -12.61 9.44
N LEU A 286 18.02 -12.32 10.27
CA LEU A 286 17.94 -11.28 11.29
C LEU A 286 19.00 -10.18 11.03
N PRO A 287 18.62 -9.05 10.43
CA PRO A 287 19.53 -7.95 10.15
C PRO A 287 20.28 -7.42 11.39
N ILE A 288 19.64 -7.47 12.56
CA ILE A 288 20.25 -7.07 13.85
C ILE A 288 21.50 -7.89 14.23
N LEU A 289 21.62 -9.11 13.71
CA LEU A 289 22.79 -9.97 13.93
C LEU A 289 23.86 -9.79 12.83
N GLN A 290 23.53 -9.13 11.73
CA GLN A 290 24.44 -8.90 10.60
C GLN A 290 25.13 -7.55 10.67
N GLU A 291 24.40 -6.50 11.06
CA GLU A 291 24.90 -5.13 11.08
C GLU A 291 25.50 -4.77 12.45
N ASP A 292 26.82 -4.61 12.47
CA ASP A 292 27.53 -4.12 13.65
C ASP A 292 26.93 -2.78 14.13
N ASN A 293 26.69 -2.68 15.43
CA ASN A 293 26.20 -1.47 16.10
C ASN A 293 24.80 -0.99 15.67
N LEU A 294 23.97 -1.83 15.04
CA LEU A 294 22.56 -1.46 14.75
C LEU A 294 21.80 -1.10 16.04
N ILE A 295 21.95 -1.92 17.10
CA ILE A 295 21.34 -1.66 18.41
C ILE A 295 21.79 -0.31 18.96
N GLY A 296 23.08 0.02 18.87
CA GLY A 296 23.60 1.29 19.36
C GLY A 296 23.05 2.49 18.58
N ARG A 297 22.85 2.36 17.27
CA ARG A 297 22.20 3.38 16.43
C ARG A 297 20.73 3.57 16.82
N VAL A 298 19.98 2.48 16.96
CA VAL A 298 18.57 2.53 17.41
C VAL A 298 18.47 3.14 18.81
N HIS A 299 19.31 2.73 19.74
CA HIS A 299 19.37 3.30 21.09
C HIS A 299 19.67 4.81 21.06
N SER A 300 20.65 5.22 20.26
CA SER A 300 21.01 6.64 20.11
C SER A 300 19.84 7.45 19.57
N GLU A 301 19.08 6.90 18.63
CA GLU A 301 17.86 7.53 18.14
C GLU A 301 16.80 7.63 19.24
N LEU A 302 16.49 6.55 19.96
CA LEU A 302 15.44 6.53 20.98
C LEU A 302 15.71 7.51 22.14
N VAL A 303 16.96 7.63 22.56
CA VAL A 303 17.39 8.41 23.74
C VAL A 303 17.85 9.83 23.36
N ASN A 304 17.80 10.23 22.08
CA ASN A 304 18.29 11.52 21.64
C ASN A 304 17.53 12.69 22.33
N PRO A 305 18.17 13.45 23.24
CA PRO A 305 17.49 14.48 24.02
C PRO A 305 17.09 15.70 23.18
N GLN A 306 17.62 15.84 21.96
CA GLN A 306 17.27 16.91 21.03
C GLN A 306 15.97 16.64 20.27
N VAL A 307 15.46 15.40 20.31
CA VAL A 307 14.25 15.00 19.58
C VAL A 307 13.11 14.84 20.57
N THR A 308 12.11 15.73 20.47
CA THR A 308 10.88 15.61 21.26
C THR A 308 9.92 14.68 20.54
N TRP A 309 9.50 13.61 21.21
CA TRP A 309 8.48 12.72 20.68
C TRP A 309 7.14 13.46 20.64
N ALA A 310 6.41 13.31 19.53
CA ALA A 310 5.08 13.90 19.37
C ALA A 310 4.08 13.40 20.42
N CYS A 311 4.30 12.18 20.91
CA CYS A 311 3.68 11.61 22.11
C CYS A 311 4.81 11.20 23.07
N PRO A 312 4.92 11.76 24.30
CA PRO A 312 6.04 11.55 25.24
C PRO A 312 6.10 10.14 25.87
N GLY A 313 5.91 9.12 25.04
CA GLY A 313 5.58 7.75 25.42
C GLY A 313 4.06 7.55 25.32
N PRO A 314 3.60 6.32 25.01
CA PRO A 314 2.23 5.98 25.33
C PRO A 314 2.10 6.19 26.84
N SER A 315 1.34 7.20 27.27
CA SER A 315 0.66 7.11 28.55
C SER A 315 -0.42 6.03 28.42
N LEU A 316 -0.01 4.80 28.12
CA LEU A 316 -0.79 3.59 28.31
C LEU A 316 -0.89 3.48 29.83
N ARG A 317 -1.95 4.09 30.38
CA ARG A 317 -2.53 3.57 31.60
C ARG A 317 -3.03 2.18 31.23
N MET A 318 -2.16 1.17 31.41
CA MET A 318 -2.62 -0.19 31.67
C MET A 318 -3.42 -0.20 32.98
#